data_AF-A0AB74QJS2-F1
#
_entry.id   AF-A0AB74QJS2-F1
#
_cell.length_a   1.000
_cell.length_b   1.000
_cell.length_c   1.000
_cell.angle_alpha   90.00
_cell.angle_beta   90.00
_cell.angle_gamma   90.00
#
_symmetry.space_group_name_H-M   'P 1'
#
loop_
_entity.id
_entity.type
_entity.pdbx_description
1 polymer ?
#
loop_
_entity_poly.entity_id
_entity_poly.type
_entity_poly.pdbx_seq_one_letter_code
_entity_poly.pdbx_strand_id
1 'polypeptide(L)'
;MDIPKIPQTELKVMKFIWSKNDIVTSKEVAKAMELEYSWKMTTTLTILSRLVIKHFLASERIGRMTHYTILIAKKDYKISETKRFLNDIHSNSLESLLNSLKDCNITHKK
;
A
#
# COMPACT_ATOMS: atom_id res chain seq x y z
N MET A 1 -7.26 -15.99 0.55
CA MET A 1 -6.91 -15.12 -0.59
C MET A 1 -5.57 -14.49 -0.27
N ASP A 2 -4.53 -14.86 -1.02
CA ASP A 2 -3.21 -14.25 -0.86
C ASP A 2 -3.21 -12.87 -1.49
N ILE A 3 -2.93 -11.85 -0.68
CA ILE A 3 -2.83 -10.48 -1.16
C ILE A 3 -1.43 -10.30 -1.78
N PRO A 4 -1.33 -9.97 -3.08
CA PRO A 4 -0.03 -9.88 -3.74
C PRO A 4 0.80 -8.75 -3.14
N LYS A 5 2.10 -9.01 -2.93
CA LYS A 5 3.01 -7.99 -2.40
C LYS A 5 3.18 -6.85 -3.38
N ILE A 6 3.12 -5.62 -2.87
CA ILE A 6 3.37 -4.41 -3.64
C ILE A 6 4.73 -3.81 -3.25
N PRO A 7 5.53 -3.33 -4.23
CA PRO A 7 6.77 -2.62 -3.96
C PRO A 7 6.51 -1.31 -3.20
N GLN A 8 7.55 -0.77 -2.58
CA GLN A 8 7.48 0.46 -1.76
C GLN A 8 6.86 1.64 -2.51
N THR A 9 7.14 1.77 -3.80
CA THR A 9 6.59 2.82 -4.67
C THR A 9 5.07 2.72 -4.80
N GLU A 10 4.54 1.51 -5.01
CA GLU A 10 3.09 1.24 -5.08
C GLU A 10 2.44 1.40 -3.70
N LEU A 11 3.14 1.00 -2.64
CA LEU A 11 2.67 1.14 -1.26
C LEU A 11 2.51 2.61 -0.86
N LYS A 12 3.37 3.52 -1.33
CA LYS A 12 3.23 4.97 -1.10
C LYS A 12 1.90 5.49 -1.66
N VAL A 13 1.55 5.08 -2.87
CA VAL A 13 0.26 5.44 -3.48
C VAL A 13 -0.90 4.86 -2.67
N MET A 14 -0.87 3.57 -2.32
CA MET A 14 -1.93 2.97 -1.51
C MET A 14 -2.06 3.61 -0.13
N LYS A 15 -0.96 4.03 0.52
CA LYS A 15 -1.00 4.74 1.80
C LYS A 15 -1.78 6.05 1.71
N PHE A 16 -1.58 6.81 0.62
CA PHE A 16 -2.35 8.03 0.36
C PHE A 16 -3.83 7.72 0.08
N ILE A 17 -4.12 6.70 -0.73
CA ILE A 17 -5.50 6.32 -1.04
C ILE A 17 -6.23 5.85 0.23
N TRP A 18 -5.59 5.01 1.05
CA TRP A 18 -6.13 4.56 2.33
C TRP A 18 -6.30 5.68 3.36
N SER A 19 -5.53 6.77 3.29
CA SER A 19 -5.71 7.91 4.19
C SER A 19 -6.93 8.74 3.82
N LYS A 20 -7.35 8.73 2.54
CA LYS A 20 -8.59 9.36 2.08
C LYS A 20 -9.83 8.56 2.46
N ASN A 21 -9.72 7.22 2.47
CA ASN A 21 -10.81 6.30 2.82
C ASN A 21 -12.12 6.55 2.03
N ASP A 22 -11.98 7.06 0.80
CA ASP A 22 -13.07 7.41 -0.11
C ASP A 22 -12.61 7.15 -1.57
N ILE A 23 -13.53 7.29 -2.53
CA ILE A 23 -13.24 7.21 -3.96
C ILE A 23 -12.27 8.33 -4.33
N VAL A 24 -11.15 7.98 -4.96
CA VAL A 24 -10.12 8.96 -5.37
C VAL A 24 -10.02 9.02 -6.89
N THR A 25 -9.80 10.21 -7.42
CA THR A 25 -9.58 10.41 -8.85
C THR A 25 -8.11 10.29 -9.23
N SER A 26 -7.84 9.92 -10.48
CA SER A 26 -6.48 9.92 -11.04
C SER A 26 -5.75 11.26 -10.84
N LYS A 27 -6.48 12.37 -10.96
CA LYS A 27 -5.95 13.74 -10.79
C LYS A 27 -5.53 14.03 -9.35
N GLU A 28 -6.34 13.63 -8.37
CA GLU A 28 -6.04 13.84 -6.95
C GLU A 28 -4.80 13.07 -6.52
N VAL A 29 -4.72 11.79 -6.90
CA VAL A 29 -3.56 10.96 -6.58
C VAL A 29 -2.31 11.52 -7.28
N ALA A 30 -2.41 11.91 -8.56
CA ALA A 30 -1.30 12.51 -9.29
C ALA A 30 -0.80 13.78 -8.61
N LYS A 31 -1.70 14.70 -8.23
CA LYS A 31 -1.35 15.95 -7.55
C LYS A 31 -0.72 15.70 -6.18
N ALA A 32 -1.23 14.76 -5.42
CA ALA A 32 -0.66 14.42 -4.12
C ALA A 32 0.75 13.84 -4.23
N MET A 33 0.96 12.92 -5.17
CA MET A 33 2.28 12.33 -5.42
C MET A 33 3.29 13.34 -5.99
N GLU A 34 2.83 14.30 -6.78
CA GLU A 34 3.65 15.42 -7.26
C GLU A 34 4.08 16.33 -6.10
N LEU A 35 3.18 16.64 -5.17
CA LEU A 35 3.50 17.49 -4.00
C LEU A 35 4.40 16.80 -2.98
N GLU A 36 4.19 15.51 -2.71
CA GLU A 36 4.90 14.78 -1.65
C GLU A 36 6.22 14.15 -2.13
N TYR A 37 6.27 13.73 -3.40
CA TYR A 37 7.39 12.97 -3.95
C TYR A 37 7.95 13.54 -5.27
N SER A 38 7.45 14.68 -5.75
CA SER A 38 7.86 15.30 -7.03
C SER A 38 7.72 14.35 -8.23
N TRP A 39 6.73 13.46 -8.19
CA TRP A 39 6.49 12.50 -9.27
C TRP A 39 5.73 13.14 -10.43
N LYS A 40 6.12 12.77 -11.65
CA LYS A 40 5.34 13.08 -12.85
C LYS A 40 4.00 12.33 -12.82
N MET A 41 2.97 12.96 -13.35
CA MET A 41 1.63 12.36 -13.46
C MET A 41 1.64 10.99 -14.17
N THR A 42 2.49 10.81 -15.20
CA THR A 42 2.66 9.53 -15.91
C THR A 42 3.14 8.40 -14.99
N THR A 43 4.04 8.68 -14.05
CA THR A 43 4.53 7.71 -13.07
C THR A 43 3.40 7.24 -12.16
N THR A 44 2.62 8.17 -11.63
CA THR A 44 1.48 7.87 -10.76
C THR A 44 0.41 7.07 -11.50
N LEU A 45 0.08 7.43 -12.74
CA LEU A 45 -0.87 6.67 -13.57
C LEU A 45 -0.39 5.25 -13.86
N THR A 46 0.92 5.07 -14.11
CA THR A 46 1.51 3.73 -14.31
C THR A 46 1.37 2.87 -13.06
N ILE A 47 1.62 3.46 -11.89
CA ILE A 47 1.46 2.78 -10.59
C ILE A 47 -0.02 2.42 -10.34
N LEU A 48 -0.94 3.35 -10.58
CA LEU A 48 -2.38 3.12 -10.43
C LEU A 48 -2.85 1.97 -11.33
N SER A 49 -2.42 1.93 -12.59
CA SER A 49 -2.73 0.84 -13.51
C SER A 49 -2.23 -0.52 -12.98
N ARG A 50 -1.00 -0.58 -12.46
CA ARG A 50 -0.47 -1.80 -11.83
C ARG A 50 -1.26 -2.23 -10.60
N LEU A 51 -1.69 -1.28 -9.76
CA LEU A 51 -2.53 -1.55 -8.58
C LEU A 51 -3.91 -2.11 -8.97
N VAL A 52 -4.49 -1.63 -10.07
CA VAL A 52 -5.73 -2.17 -10.61
C VAL A 52 -5.55 -3.61 -11.12
N ILE A 53 -4.48 -3.87 -11.88
CA ILE A 53 -4.14 -5.22 -12.36
C ILE A 53 -3.94 -6.19 -11.18
N LYS A 54 -3.37 -5.72 -10.07
CA LYS A 54 -3.19 -6.49 -8.84
C LYS A 54 -4.44 -6.59 -7.96
N HIS A 55 -5.59 -6.10 -8.42
CA HIS A 55 -6.87 -6.11 -7.70
C HIS A 55 -6.86 -5.37 -6.35
N PHE A 56 -5.96 -4.40 -6.18
CA PHE A 56 -5.99 -3.52 -5.00
C PHE A 56 -7.02 -2.40 -5.13
N LEU A 57 -7.22 -1.94 -6.36
CA LEU A 57 -8.12 -0.84 -6.71
C LEU A 57 -9.04 -1.29 -7.85
N ALA A 58 -10.31 -0.91 -7.77
CA ALA A 58 -11.20 -0.95 -8.93
C ALA A 58 -11.05 0.39 -9.66
N SER A 59 -10.96 0.38 -10.99
CA SER A 59 -11.00 1.61 -11.78
C SER A 59 -12.32 1.73 -12.50
N GLU A 60 -12.99 2.87 -12.33
CA GLU A 60 -14.22 3.21 -13.03
C GLU A 60 -14.00 4.51 -13.81
N ARG A 61 -14.32 4.50 -15.10
CA ARG A 61 -14.20 5.69 -15.94
C ARG A 61 -15.51 6.44 -15.95
N ILE A 62 -15.54 7.61 -15.32
CA ILE A 62 -16.71 8.49 -15.28
C ILE A 62 -16.36 9.77 -16.05
N GLY A 63 -16.87 9.86 -17.28
CA GLY A 63 -16.59 10.95 -18.21
C GLY A 63 -15.11 11.01 -18.64
N ARG A 64 -14.42 12.11 -18.27
CA ARG A 64 -13.00 12.34 -18.58
C ARG A 64 -12.03 11.89 -17.48
N MET A 65 -12.52 11.43 -16.34
CA MET A 65 -11.69 11.08 -15.18
C MET A 65 -11.87 9.61 -14.79
N THR A 66 -10.79 9.00 -14.32
CA THR A 66 -10.81 7.66 -13.74
C THR A 66 -10.92 7.78 -12.24
N HIS A 67 -11.93 7.13 -11.68
CA HIS A 67 -12.18 7.00 -10.26
C HIS A 67 -11.63 5.65 -9.81
N TYR A 68 -10.99 5.63 -8.64
CA TYR A 68 -10.45 4.44 -8.04
C TYR A 68 -11.14 4.16 -6.72
N THR A 69 -11.64 2.93 -6.60
CA THR A 69 -12.30 2.42 -5.39
C THR A 69 -11.39 1.42 -4.71
N ILE A 70 -11.25 1.51 -3.39
CA ILE A 70 -10.41 0.63 -2.60
C ILE A 70 -11.07 -0.75 -2.53
N LEU A 71 -10.40 -1.78 -3.02
CA LEU A 71 -10.86 -3.18 -2.90
C LEU A 71 -10.25 -3.87 -1.68
N ILE A 72 -8.99 -3.55 -1.37
CA ILE A 72 -8.26 -4.13 -0.25
C ILE A 72 -8.03 -3.07 0.81
N ALA A 73 -8.60 -3.27 2.00
CA ALA A 73 -8.40 -2.35 3.11
C ALA A 73 -6.96 -2.42 3.64
N LYS A 74 -6.48 -1.29 4.17
CA LYS A 74 -5.14 -1.20 4.80
C LYS A 74 -4.92 -2.27 5.87
N LYS A 75 -5.97 -2.60 6.62
CA LYS A 75 -5.92 -3.60 7.70
C LYS A 75 -5.64 -5.00 7.15
N ASP A 76 -6.34 -5.39 6.09
CA ASP A 76 -6.18 -6.72 5.47
C ASP A 76 -4.81 -6.85 4.82
N TYR A 77 -4.36 -5.82 4.09
CA TYR A 77 -3.00 -5.79 3.56
C TYR A 77 -1.95 -5.91 4.66
N LYS A 78 -2.11 -5.16 5.76
CA LYS A 78 -1.17 -5.20 6.90
C LYS A 78 -1.10 -6.61 7.49
N ILE A 79 -2.24 -7.26 7.73
CA ILE A 79 -2.27 -8.62 8.29
C ILE A 79 -1.59 -9.60 7.33
N SER A 80 -1.88 -9.51 6.03
CA SER A 80 -1.26 -10.37 5.02
C SER A 80 0.25 -10.17 4.94
N GLU A 81 0.72 -8.92 4.88
CA GLU A 81 2.15 -8.61 4.82
C GLU A 81 2.87 -8.99 6.12
N THR A 82 2.25 -8.83 7.29
CA THR A 82 2.81 -9.29 8.57
C THR A 82 2.93 -10.82 8.61
N LYS A 83 1.90 -11.55 8.16
CA LYS A 83 1.98 -13.02 8.05
C LYS A 83 3.11 -13.44 7.11
N ARG A 84 3.24 -12.77 5.96
CA ARG A 84 4.28 -13.06 4.98
C ARG A 84 5.67 -12.76 5.52
N PHE A 85 5.85 -11.62 6.19
CA PHE A 85 7.10 -11.27 6.87
C PHE A 85 7.47 -12.28 7.95
N LEU A 86 6.50 -12.69 8.79
CA LEU A 86 6.73 -13.69 9.83
C LEU A 86 7.12 -15.05 9.23
N ASN A 87 6.47 -15.44 8.13
CA ASN A 87 6.79 -16.70 7.46
C ASN A 87 8.16 -16.67 6.77
N ASP A 88 8.45 -15.60 6.02
CA ASP A 88 9.66 -15.50 5.18
C ASP A 88 10.93 -15.24 6.01
N ILE A 89 10.84 -14.47 7.09
CA ILE A 89 12.01 -14.04 7.90
C ILE A 89 12.13 -14.82 9.21
N HIS A 90 11.01 -15.16 9.84
CA HIS A 90 10.98 -15.77 11.16
C HIS A 90 10.48 -17.23 11.12
N SER A 91 10.31 -17.82 9.94
CA SER A 91 9.81 -19.19 9.75
C SER A 91 8.53 -19.48 10.53
N ASN A 92 7.63 -18.48 10.58
CA ASN A 92 6.37 -18.52 11.32
C ASN A 92 6.53 -18.63 12.87
N SER A 93 7.72 -18.33 13.40
CA SER A 93 8.00 -18.32 14.85
C SER A 93 7.82 -16.94 15.46
N LEU A 94 6.84 -16.83 16.37
CA LEU A 94 6.60 -15.61 17.15
C LEU A 94 7.77 -15.34 18.12
N GLU A 95 8.42 -16.39 18.64
CA GLU A 95 9.59 -16.27 19.51
C GLU A 95 10.78 -15.68 18.76
N SER A 96 11.01 -16.10 17.51
CA SER A 96 12.05 -15.52 16.65
C SER A 96 11.83 -14.02 16.44
N LEU A 97 10.58 -13.62 16.16
CA LEU A 97 10.22 -12.20 16.02
C LEU A 97 10.44 -11.44 17.33
N LEU A 98 9.99 -11.98 18.47
CA LEU A 98 10.17 -11.35 19.78
C LEU A 98 11.65 -11.17 20.14
N ASN A 99 12.48 -12.16 19.87
CA ASN A 99 13.92 -12.09 20.13
C ASN A 99 14.59 -11.05 19.24
N SER A 100 14.32 -11.05 17.92
CA SER A 100 14.85 -10.01 17.03
C SER A 100 14.36 -8.60 17.39
N LEU A 101 13.12 -8.44 17.87
CA LEU A 101 12.61 -7.14 18.35
C LEU A 101 13.31 -6.68 19.64
N LYS A 102 13.62 -7.60 20.55
CA LYS A 102 14.41 -7.32 21.76
C LYS A 102 15.83 -6.89 21.37
N ASP A 103 16.46 -7.60 20.43
CA ASP A 103 17.80 -7.28 19.94
C ASP A 103 17.84 -5.94 19.17
N CYS A 104 16.76 -5.61 18.44
CA CYS A 104 16.60 -4.31 17.78
C CYS A 104 16.36 -3.14 18.75
N ASN A 105 16.24 -3.39 20.05
CA ASN A 105 16.09 -2.38 21.10
C ASN A 105 15.01 -1.33 20.77
N ILE A 106 13.86 -1.77 20.24
CA ILE A 106 12.73 -0.89 19.88
C ILE A 106 11.99 -0.47 21.16
N THR A 107 12.69 0.18 22.09
CA THR A 107 12.11 0.94 23.19
C THR A 107 12.01 2.40 22.75
N HIS A 108 11.04 2.70 21.88
CA HIS A 108 10.60 4.09 21.78
C HIS A 108 9.77 4.42 23.04
N LYS A 109 10.47 5.07 23.98
CA LYS A 109 9.95 5.88 25.09
C LYS A 109 8.72 6.66 24.63
N LYS A 110 7.61 6.50 25.36
CA LYS A 110 6.47 7.43 25.33
C LYS A 110 6.81 8.67 26.16
#